data_AF-A0A3B9UTR4-F1
#
_entry.id   AF-A0A3B9UTR4-F1
#
_cell.length_a   1.000
_cell.length_b   1.000
_cell.length_c   1.000
_cell.angle_alpha   90.00
_cell.angle_beta   90.00
_cell.angle_gamma   90.00
#
_symmetry.space_group_name_H-M   'P 1'
#
loop_
_entity.id
_entity.type
_entity.pdbx_description
1 polymer ?
#
loop_
_entity_poly.entity_id
_entity_poly.type
_entity_poly.pdbx_seq_one_letter_code
_entity_poly.pdbx_strand_id
1 'polypeptide(L)' 'MDQLMIDVTNIKDIKQGDIVTFIGQEKECIISAEEIAYHNNTITNELLSRLGTRLEKVYYNK' A
#
# COMPACT_ATOMS: atom_id res chain seq x y z
N MET A 1 7.78 -14.88 2.09
CA MET A 1 7.21 -14.58 0.76
C MET A 1 7.21 -13.07 0.64
N ASP A 2 7.81 -12.56 -0.43
CA ASP A 2 8.39 -11.20 -0.42
C ASP A 2 8.02 -10.38 -1.67
N GLN A 3 7.19 -10.94 -2.56
CA GLN A 3 6.89 -10.36 -3.85
C GLN A 3 5.41 -10.53 -4.18
N LEU A 4 4.87 -9.54 -4.90
CA LEU A 4 3.56 -9.55 -5.53
C LEU A 4 3.70 -9.00 -6.96
N MET A 5 2.71 -9.23 -7.81
CA MET A 5 2.63 -8.67 -9.17
C MET A 5 1.36 -7.83 -9.31
N ILE A 6 1.43 -6.76 -10.09
CA ILE A 6 0.31 -5.87 -10.40
C ILE A 6 0.24 -5.75 -11.92
N ASP A 7 -0.96 -5.79 -12.48
CA ASP A 7 -1.17 -5.52 -13.90
C ASP A 7 -1.09 -4.01 -14.16
N VAL A 8 -0.11 -3.61 -14.97
CA VAL A 8 0.15 -2.22 -15.34
C VAL A 8 -0.04 -1.97 -16.85
N THR A 9 -0.64 -2.93 -17.57
CA THR A 9 -0.76 -2.91 -19.04
C THR A 9 -1.36 -1.61 -19.58
N ASN A 10 -2.28 -1.00 -18.84
CA ASN A 10 -3.01 0.21 -19.25
C ASN A 10 -2.42 1.53 -18.70
N ILE A 11 -1.29 1.48 -17.98
CA ILE A 11 -0.62 2.65 -17.42
C ILE A 11 0.50 3.07 -18.38
N LYS A 12 0.45 4.30 -18.87
CA LYS A 12 1.49 4.85 -19.77
C LYS A 12 2.70 5.31 -18.96
N ASP A 13 3.87 5.27 -19.60
CA ASP A 13 5.13 5.82 -19.09
C ASP A 13 5.62 5.25 -17.75
N ILE A 14 5.18 4.03 -17.39
CA ILE A 14 5.64 3.33 -16.19
C ILE A 14 7.05 2.78 -16.36
N LYS A 15 7.86 2.86 -15.32
CA LYS A 15 9.26 2.41 -15.32
C LYS A 15 9.67 1.80 -13.98
N GLN A 16 10.80 1.11 -14.00
CA GLN A 16 11.42 0.62 -12.77
C GLN A 16 11.75 1.80 -11.83
N GLY A 17 11.42 1.63 -10.55
CA GLY A 17 11.66 2.63 -9.52
C GLY A 17 10.52 3.61 -9.29
N ASP A 18 9.43 3.52 -10.07
CA ASP A 18 8.23 4.28 -9.79
C ASP A 18 7.61 3.87 -8.44
N ILE A 19 7.07 4.84 -7.72
CA ILE A 19 6.46 4.64 -6.40
C ILE A 19 5.08 4.02 -6.59
N VAL A 20 4.78 3.01 -5.78
CA VAL A 20 3.45 2.38 -5.69
C VAL A 20 2.95 2.54 -4.27
N THR A 21 1.81 3.22 -4.11
CA THR A 21 1.16 3.40 -2.81
C THR A 21 0.12 2.30 -2.58
N PHE A 22 0.33 1.46 -1.56
CA PHE A 22 -0.63 0.43 -1.14
C PHE A 22 -1.63 0.93 -0.10
N ILE A 23 -1.20 1.82 0.80
CA ILE A 23 -2.03 2.45 1.83
C ILE A 23 -1.65 3.92 1.86
N GLY A 24 -2.58 4.81 1.55
CA GLY A 24 -2.33 6.25 1.53
C GLY A 24 -3.14 6.98 0.47
N GLN A 25 -2.75 8.23 0.24
CA GLN A 25 -3.39 9.12 -0.71
C GLN A 25 -2.34 9.71 -1.65
N GLU A 26 -2.65 9.66 -2.95
CA GLU A 26 -1.94 10.41 -3.98
C GLU A 26 -2.96 11.20 -4.81
N LYS A 27 -2.85 12.53 -4.78
CA LYS A 27 -3.81 13.44 -5.45
C LYS A 27 -5.25 13.10 -5.03
N GLU A 28 -6.10 12.71 -5.98
CA GLU A 28 -7.50 12.34 -5.79
C GLU A 28 -7.71 10.85 -5.51
N CYS A 29 -6.67 10.03 -5.60
CA CYS A 29 -6.73 8.59 -5.37
C CYS A 29 -6.36 8.26 -3.92
N ILE A 30 -7.23 7.51 -3.24
CA ILE A 30 -7.03 7.09 -1.85
C ILE A 30 -7.22 5.57 -1.80
N ILE A 31 -6.28 4.88 -1.15
CA ILE A 31 -6.45 3.49 -0.72
C ILE A 31 -6.31 3.48 0.80
N SER A 32 -7.44 3.37 1.49
CA SER A 32 -7.47 3.41 2.95
C SER A 32 -7.12 2.04 3.56
N ALA A 33 -6.58 2.02 4.78
CA ALA A 33 -6.33 0.75 5.47
C ALA A 33 -7.64 0.01 5.80
N GLU A 34 -8.71 0.77 6.04
CA GLU A 34 -10.08 0.31 6.25
C GLU A 34 -10.63 -0.45 5.05
N GLU A 35 -10.46 0.10 3.84
CA GLU A 35 -10.90 -0.54 2.60
C GLU A 35 -10.21 -1.88 2.39
N ILE A 36 -8.89 -1.94 2.59
CA ILE A 36 -8.15 -3.20 2.47
C ILE A 36 -8.60 -4.19 3.53
N ALA A 37 -8.77 -3.77 4.78
CA ALA A 37 -9.23 -4.64 5.85
C ALA A 37 -10.63 -5.22 5.56
N TYR A 38 -11.54 -4.37 5.07
CA TYR A 38 -12.88 -4.77 4.65
C TYR A 38 -12.84 -5.84 3.55
N HIS A 39 -12.06 -5.62 2.49
CA HIS A 39 -11.90 -6.61 1.41
C HIS A 39 -11.23 -7.92 1.86
N ASN A 40 -10.50 -7.90 2.98
CA ASN A 40 -9.86 -9.08 3.57
C ASN A 40 -10.67 -9.68 4.73
N ASN A 41 -11.93 -9.27 4.92
CA ASN A 41 -12.81 -9.74 6.01
C ASN A 41 -12.16 -9.62 7.41
N THR A 42 -11.43 -8.54 7.63
CA THR A 42 -10.76 -8.25 8.90
C THR A 42 -10.99 -6.78 9.28
N ILE A 43 -10.34 -6.34 10.35
CA ILE A 43 -10.40 -4.98 10.88
C ILE A 43 -9.07 -4.26 10.66
N THR A 44 -9.12 -2.93 10.57
CA THR A 44 -7.96 -2.05 10.33
C THR A 44 -6.82 -2.30 11.31
N ASN A 45 -7.14 -2.51 12.58
CA ASN A 45 -6.14 -2.76 13.63
C ASN A 45 -5.38 -4.07 13.42
N GLU A 46 -6.05 -5.13 12.96
CA GLU A 46 -5.38 -6.40 12.66
C GLU A 46 -4.45 -6.22 11.46
N LEU A 47 -4.93 -5.59 10.38
CA LEU A 47 -4.14 -5.34 9.19
C LEU A 47 -2.87 -4.53 9.49
N LEU A 48 -3.00 -3.40 10.18
CA LEU A 48 -1.85 -2.54 10.51
C LEU A 48 -0.90 -3.19 11.51
N SER A 49 -1.41 -3.98 12.47
CA SER A 49 -0.57 -4.71 13.44
C SER A 49 0.21 -5.85 12.80
N ARG A 50 -0.24 -6.36 11.64
CA ARG A 50 0.46 -7.42 10.88
C ARG A 50 1.58 -6.89 9.99
N LEU A 51 1.75 -5.57 9.87
CA LEU A 51 2.92 -4.98 9.20
C LEU A 51 4.19 -5.36 9.97
N GLY A 52 4.91 -6.35 9.44
CA GLY A 52 6.05 -6.97 10.09
C GLY A 52 7.26 -6.03 10.23
N THR A 53 8.21 -6.45 11.06
CA THR A 53 9.42 -5.69 11.40
C THR A 53 10.38 -5.46 10.23
N ARG A 54 10.22 -6.17 9.12
CA ARG A 54 11.05 -6.02 7.90
C ARG A 54 10.72 -4.75 7.11
N LEU A 55 9.56 -4.15 7.36
CA LEU A 55 9.17 -2.90 6.72
C LEU A 55 9.88 -1.74 7.45
N GLU A 56 10.73 -1.02 6.73
CA GLU A 56 11.37 0.19 7.24
C GLU A 56 10.31 1.27 7.53
N LYS A 57 10.43 1.92 8.69
CA LYS A 57 9.53 3.00 9.11
C LYS A 57 10.29 4.31 9.07
N VAL A 58 9.92 5.18 8.13
CA VAL A 58 10.45 6.54 8.00
C VAL A 58 9.48 7.50 8.68
N TYR A 59 9.98 8.30 9.62
CA TYR A 59 9.18 9.26 10.38
C TYR A 59 9.45 10.67 9.86
N TYR A 60 8.40 11.34 9.40
CA TYR A 60 8.44 12.74 8.98
C TYR A 60 7.91 13.61 10.12
N ASN A 61 8.66 14.64 10.50
CA ASN A 61 8.13 15.69 11.35
C ASN A 61 7.14 16.51 10.53
N LYS A 62 5.96 16.74 11.08
CA LYS A 62 5.01 17.72 10.54
C LYS A 62 5.42 19.13 10.91
#